data_AF-A0A1M7DII2-F1
#
_entry.id   AF-A0A1M7DII2-F1
#
_cell.length_a   1.000
_cell.length_b   1.000
_cell.length_c   1.000
_cell.angle_alpha   90.00
_cell.angle_beta   90.00
_cell.angle_gamma   90.00
#
_symmetry.space_group_name_H-M   'P 1'
#
loop_
_entity.id
_entity.type
_entity.pdbx_description
1 polymer ?
#
loop_
_entity_poly.entity_id
_entity_poly.type
_entity_poly.pdbx_seq_one_letter_code
_entity_poly.pdbx_strand_id
1 'polypeptide(L)'
;MTPHIDSLMTQIKANQKVQFDEIDRKLEEHSKPKMQYLFVKLSVMENRISQMQESNIISPIQELDRIDDEIKARLEDQVISEYLNSPSAKVYQGKILQKETFVFSSYTEASEKRKSFLISKN
;
A
#
# COMPACT_ATOMS: atom_id res chain seq x y z
N MET A 1 48.85 40.53 -13.10
CA MET A 1 47.64 39.75 -12.77
C MET A 1 47.96 38.30 -13.07
N THR A 2 48.03 37.45 -12.04
CA THR A 2 48.57 36.08 -12.13
C THR A 2 47.47 35.10 -12.53
N PRO A 3 47.57 34.44 -13.71
CA PRO A 3 46.54 33.57 -14.29
C PRO A 3 46.24 32.29 -13.48
N HIS A 4 46.96 32.07 -12.39
CA HIS A 4 46.85 30.89 -11.55
C HIS A 4 45.66 30.94 -10.57
N ILE A 5 45.27 32.15 -10.14
CA ILE A 5 44.17 32.36 -9.19
C ILE A 5 42.80 32.14 -9.88
N ASP A 6 42.68 32.56 -11.15
CA ASP A 6 41.46 32.39 -11.94
C ASP A 6 41.16 30.91 -12.22
N SER A 7 42.19 30.09 -12.43
CA SER A 7 42.04 28.64 -12.65
C SER A 7 41.52 27.92 -11.40
N LEU A 8 42.05 28.26 -10.22
CA LEU A 8 41.60 27.71 -8.94
C LEU A 8 40.15 28.11 -8.62
N MET A 9 39.79 29.38 -8.83
CA MET A 9 38.41 29.85 -8.66
C MET A 9 37.42 29.16 -9.62
N THR A 10 37.87 28.86 -10.84
CA THR A 10 37.05 28.17 -11.84
C THR A 10 36.82 26.71 -11.46
N GLN A 11 37.86 26.01 -10.97
CA GLN A 11 37.73 24.64 -10.46
C GLN A 11 36.84 24.56 -9.22
N ILE A 12 36.94 25.52 -8.29
CA ILE A 12 36.09 25.57 -7.10
C ILE A 12 34.62 25.75 -7.50
N LYS A 13 34.32 26.68 -8.42
CA LYS A 13 32.95 26.89 -8.93
C LYS A 13 32.41 25.67 -9.67
N ALA A 14 33.23 25.00 -10.48
CA ALA A 14 32.83 23.79 -11.18
C ALA A 14 32.52 22.64 -10.21
N ASN A 15 33.37 22.43 -9.19
CA ASN A 15 33.16 21.40 -8.18
C ASN A 15 31.91 21.65 -7.34
N GLN A 16 31.63 22.90 -6.96
CA GLN A 16 30.39 23.25 -6.25
C GLN A 16 29.17 22.96 -7.11
N LYS A 17 29.19 23.35 -8.39
CA LYS A 17 28.06 23.10 -9.31
C LYS A 17 27.77 21.61 -9.46
N VAL A 18 28.80 20.78 -9.63
CA VAL A 18 28.66 19.32 -9.73
C VAL A 18 28.03 18.72 -8.46
N GLN A 19 28.40 19.23 -7.28
CA GLN A 19 27.81 18.76 -6.02
C GLN A 19 26.32 19.13 -5.89
N PHE A 20 25.91 20.32 -6.34
CA PHE A 20 24.49 20.71 -6.33
C PHE A 20 23.66 19.88 -7.31
N ASP A 21 24.14 19.67 -8.54
CA ASP A 21 23.44 18.86 -9.55
C ASP A 21 23.25 17.41 -9.08
N GLU A 22 24.20 16.85 -8.31
CA GLU A 22 24.10 15.50 -7.74
C GLU A 22 23.10 15.41 -6.56
N ILE A 23 22.97 16.49 -5.78
CA ILE A 23 21.98 16.59 -4.70
C ILE A 23 20.56 16.69 -5.29
N ASP A 24 20.36 17.57 -6.27
CA ASP A 24 19.05 17.75 -6.91
C ASP A 24 18.60 16.47 -7.62
N ARG A 25 19.51 15.77 -8.30
CA ARG A 25 19.21 14.47 -8.92
C ARG A 25 18.83 13.40 -7.90
N LYS A 26 19.47 13.36 -6.72
CA LYS A 26 19.08 12.48 -5.62
C LYS A 26 17.75 12.90 -4.98
N LEU A 27 17.44 14.19 -4.92
CA LEU A 27 16.12 14.65 -4.46
C LEU A 27 15.00 14.25 -5.45
N GLU A 28 15.24 14.37 -6.76
CA GLU A 28 14.27 14.02 -7.79
C GLU A 28 13.97 12.51 -7.86
N GLU A 29 14.99 11.66 -7.72
CA GLU A 29 14.81 10.18 -7.69
C GLU A 29 14.01 9.70 -6.47
N HIS A 30 14.01 10.47 -5.37
CA HIS A 30 13.20 10.22 -4.18
C HIS A 30 11.82 10.89 -4.21
N SER A 31 11.54 11.75 -5.19
CA SER A 31 10.32 12.58 -5.25
C SER A 31 9.14 11.96 -6.00
N LYS A 32 9.35 10.88 -6.77
CA LYS A 32 8.23 10.23 -7.47
C LYS A 32 7.42 9.43 -6.46
N PRO A 33 6.11 9.71 -6.28
CA PRO A 33 5.24 8.90 -5.45
C PRO A 33 5.33 7.46 -5.98
N LYS A 34 5.90 6.56 -5.19
CA LYS A 34 5.86 5.14 -5.51
C LYS A 34 4.46 4.68 -5.18
N MET A 35 3.63 4.54 -6.21
CA MET A 35 2.32 3.91 -6.13
C MET A 35 2.35 2.72 -5.18
N GLN A 36 1.44 2.74 -4.21
CA GLN A 36 1.28 1.70 -3.21
C GLN A 36 -0.03 0.97 -3.46
N TYR A 37 0.00 -0.33 -3.21
CA TYR A 37 -1.11 -1.23 -3.48
C TYR A 37 -1.57 -1.82 -2.16
N LEU A 38 -2.86 -1.71 -1.86
CA LEU A 38 -3.42 -2.21 -0.61
C LEU A 38 -4.69 -3.00 -0.82
N PHE A 39 -4.88 -4.02 0.01
CA PHE A 39 -6.16 -4.68 0.17
C PHE A 39 -6.37 -5.07 1.64
N VAL A 40 -7.64 -5.22 2.01
CA VAL A 40 -8.08 -5.65 3.34
C VAL A 40 -8.62 -7.06 3.25
N LYS A 41 -8.23 -7.89 4.21
CA LYS A 41 -8.78 -9.23 4.45
C LYS A 41 -9.58 -9.18 5.74
N LEU A 42 -10.82 -9.65 5.69
CA LEU A 42 -11.64 -9.94 6.85
C LEU A 42 -11.80 -11.45 7.01
N SER A 43 -11.43 -11.96 8.18
CA SER A 43 -11.81 -13.30 8.61
C SER A 43 -13.16 -13.19 9.30
N VAL A 44 -14.18 -13.86 8.76
CA VAL A 44 -15.56 -13.77 9.22
C VAL A 44 -16.10 -15.14 9.57
N MET A 45 -16.99 -15.19 10.55
CA MET A 45 -17.68 -16.39 10.99
C MET A 45 -19.18 -16.23 10.71
N GLU A 46 -19.75 -17.17 9.97
CA GLU A 46 -21.15 -17.18 9.58
C GLU A 46 -21.84 -18.45 10.08
N ASN A 47 -23.05 -18.31 10.62
CA ASN A 47 -23.88 -19.43 11.03
C ASN A 47 -24.68 -19.95 9.83
N ARG A 48 -24.09 -20.88 9.08
CA ARG A 48 -24.70 -21.44 7.87
C ARG A 48 -25.36 -22.77 8.18
N ILE A 49 -26.68 -22.82 7.96
CA ILE A 49 -27.56 -24.00 7.96
C ILE A 49 -27.62 -24.70 9.33
N SER A 50 -26.50 -25.07 9.95
CA SER A 50 -26.39 -25.66 11.30
C SER A 50 -24.96 -25.61 11.89
N GLN A 51 -23.99 -24.94 11.26
CA GLN A 51 -22.60 -24.87 11.74
C GLN A 51 -22.01 -23.47 11.55
N MET A 52 -21.13 -23.10 12.48
CA MET A 52 -20.28 -21.93 12.33
C MET A 52 -19.21 -22.22 11.28
N GLN A 53 -19.21 -21.45 10.20
CA GLN A 53 -18.21 -21.53 9.15
C GLN A 53 -17.36 -20.27 9.15
N GLU A 54 -16.04 -20.45 9.26
CA GLU A 54 -15.09 -19.37 9.04
C GLU A 54 -14.81 -19.22 7.55
N SER A 55 -14.73 -17.97 7.10
CA SER A 55 -14.38 -17.65 5.72
C SER A 55 -13.62 -16.34 5.63
N ASN A 56 -12.87 -16.18 4.55
CA ASN A 56 -12.15 -14.95 4.26
C ASN A 56 -12.92 -14.13 3.21
N ILE A 57 -13.14 -12.86 3.52
CA ILE A 57 -13.61 -11.83 2.59
C ILE A 57 -12.40 -10.96 2.26
N ILE A 58 -12.07 -10.85 0.97
CA ILE A 58 -10.88 -10.11 0.54
C ILE A 58 -11.30 -8.99 -0.39
N SER A 59 -10.95 -7.75 -0.05
CA SER A 59 -11.27 -6.59 -0.86
C SER A 59 -10.54 -6.62 -2.22
N PRO A 60 -10.99 -5.83 -3.21
CA PRO A 60 -10.17 -5.47 -4.36
C PRO A 60 -8.86 -4.79 -3.92
N ILE A 61 -7.87 -4.80 -4.81
CA ILE A 61 -6.63 -4.02 -4.63
C ILE A 61 -6.95 -2.57 -4.95
N GLN A 62 -6.58 -1.69 -4.04
CA GLN A 62 -6.63 -0.24 -4.20
C GLN A 62 -5.23 0.27 -4.56
N GLU A 63 -5.16 1.16 -5.53
CA GLU A 63 -3.93 1.79 -6.00
C GLU A 63 -3.93 3.24 -5.51
N LEU A 64 -2.91 3.61 -4.72
CA LEU A 64 -2.86 4.88 -4.02
C LEU A 64 -1.44 5.44 -4.07
N ASP A 65 -1.31 6.74 -4.33
CA ASP A 65 -0.01 7.43 -4.34
C ASP A 65 0.66 7.41 -2.95
N ARG A 66 -0.16 7.40 -1.88
CA ARG A 66 0.29 7.36 -0.49
C ARG A 66 -0.73 6.64 0.38
N ILE A 67 -0.25 5.79 1.27
CA ILE A 67 -1.06 5.09 2.28
C ILE A 67 -0.56 5.48 3.66
N ASP A 68 -1.38 6.24 4.38
CA ASP A 68 -1.22 6.51 5.81
C ASP A 68 -2.20 5.67 6.63
N ASP A 69 -2.10 5.78 7.96
CA ASP A 69 -2.94 4.99 8.86
C ASP A 69 -4.42 5.43 8.83
N GLU A 70 -4.70 6.68 8.45
CA GLU A 70 -6.08 7.16 8.27
C GLU A 70 -6.73 6.50 7.06
N ILE A 71 -6.02 6.45 5.92
CA ILE A 71 -6.50 5.77 4.71
C ILE A 71 -6.71 4.28 4.96
N LYS A 72 -5.80 3.63 5.71
CA LYS A 72 -5.97 2.22 6.11
C LYS A 72 -7.22 2.05 6.95
N ALA A 73 -7.40 2.84 8.00
CA ALA A 73 -8.56 2.76 8.88
C ALA A 73 -9.87 2.98 8.11
N ARG A 74 -9.89 3.98 7.21
CA ARG A 74 -11.06 4.26 6.37
C ARG A 74 -11.41 3.09 5.44
N LEU A 75 -10.40 2.46 4.84
CA LEU A 75 -10.62 1.31 3.95
C LEU A 75 -11.06 0.07 4.74
N GLU A 76 -10.50 -0.15 5.93
CA GLU A 76 -10.97 -1.20 6.83
C GLU A 76 -12.44 -0.99 7.20
N ASP A 77 -12.82 0.21 7.64
CA ASP A 77 -14.20 0.54 8.01
C ASP A 77 -15.17 0.40 6.83
N GLN A 78 -14.73 0.79 5.63
CA GLN A 78 -15.50 0.60 4.41
C GLN A 78 -15.75 -0.89 4.15
N VAL A 79 -14.71 -1.72 4.15
CA VAL A 79 -14.83 -3.16 3.85
C VAL A 79 -15.64 -3.88 4.93
N ILE A 80 -15.50 -3.47 6.20
CA ILE A 80 -16.32 -3.94 7.32
C ILE A 80 -17.79 -3.59 7.09
N SER A 81 -18.08 -2.34 6.76
CA SER A 81 -19.43 -1.87 6.51
C SER A 81 -20.06 -2.59 5.30
N GLU A 82 -19.33 -2.77 4.22
CA GLU A 82 -19.76 -3.53 3.04
C GLU A 82 -20.10 -4.98 3.41
N TYR A 83 -19.23 -5.64 4.19
CA TYR A 83 -19.49 -7.00 4.66
C TYR A 83 -20.73 -7.07 5.56
N LEU A 84 -20.81 -6.24 6.61
CA LEU A 84 -21.95 -6.24 7.54
C LEU A 84 -23.28 -5.89 6.85
N ASN A 85 -23.22 -5.11 5.77
CA ASN A 85 -24.39 -4.80 4.96
C ASN A 85 -24.74 -5.86 3.92
N SER A 86 -23.84 -6.80 3.65
CA SER A 86 -24.05 -7.87 2.68
C SER A 86 -25.19 -8.81 3.10
N PRO A 87 -25.89 -9.43 2.13
CA PRO A 87 -26.92 -10.43 2.42
C PRO A 87 -26.39 -11.59 3.27
N SER A 88 -25.15 -12.03 3.02
CA SER A 88 -24.51 -13.13 3.74
C SER A 88 -24.40 -12.83 5.24
N ALA A 89 -23.86 -11.66 5.60
CA ALA A 89 -23.72 -11.29 7.01
C ALA A 89 -25.08 -11.13 7.70
N LYS A 90 -26.07 -10.56 7.01
CA LYS A 90 -27.42 -10.36 7.56
C LYS A 90 -28.18 -11.67 7.77
N VAL A 91 -28.11 -12.59 6.80
CA VAL A 91 -28.82 -13.88 6.84
C VAL A 91 -28.15 -14.85 7.79
N TYR A 92 -26.81 -14.92 7.77
CA TYR A 92 -26.05 -15.91 8.54
C TYR A 92 -25.45 -15.36 9.83
N GLN A 93 -25.94 -14.20 10.32
CA GLN A 93 -25.45 -13.56 11.55
C GLN A 93 -23.92 -13.42 11.57
N GLY A 94 -23.37 -12.97 10.44
CA GLY A 94 -21.94 -12.87 10.20
C GLY A 94 -21.24 -12.00 11.24
N LYS A 95 -20.14 -12.51 11.80
CA LYS A 95 -19.28 -11.79 12.75
C LYS A 95 -17.88 -11.69 12.19
N ILE A 96 -17.25 -10.53 12.35
CA ILE A 96 -15.84 -10.34 11.99
C ILE A 96 -14.99 -10.85 13.17
N LEU A 97 -14.12 -11.81 12.89
CA LEU A 97 -13.18 -12.35 13.86
C LEU A 97 -11.85 -11.58 13.84
N GLN A 98 -11.36 -11.29 12.64
CA GLN A 98 -10.07 -10.65 12.43
C GLN A 98 -10.12 -9.76 11.20
N LYS A 99 -9.35 -8.68 11.24
CA LYS A 99 -9.06 -7.81 10.10
C LYS A 99 -7.56 -7.70 9.91
N GLU A 100 -7.12 -7.77 8.66
CA GLU A 100 -5.72 -7.63 8.27
C GLU A 100 -5.62 -6.73 7.05
N THR A 101 -4.73 -5.75 7.10
CA THR A 101 -4.48 -4.80 6.02
C THR A 101 -3.09 -5.05 5.47
N PHE A 102 -3.01 -5.27 4.15
CA PHE A 102 -1.76 -5.54 3.47
C PHE A 102 -1.41 -4.39 2.55
N VAL A 103 -0.15 -3.95 2.60
CA VAL A 103 0.39 -2.84 1.79
C VAL A 103 1.62 -3.34 1.04
N PHE A 104 1.68 -3.06 -0.26
CA PHE A 104 2.74 -3.48 -1.17
C PHE A 104 3.25 -2.31 -2.00
N SER A 105 4.48 -2.44 -2.48
CA SER A 105 5.09 -1.50 -3.42
C SER A 105 4.87 -1.88 -4.89
N SER A 106 4.30 -3.06 -5.14
CA SER A 106 4.06 -3.61 -6.47
C SER A 106 2.69 -4.29 -6.56
N TYR A 107 1.99 -4.06 -7.67
CA TYR A 107 0.71 -4.71 -7.96
C TYR A 107 0.86 -6.24 -8.02
N THR A 108 1.96 -6.73 -8.58
CA THR A 108 2.19 -8.18 -8.74
C THR A 108 2.24 -8.89 -7.39
N GLU A 109 2.97 -8.34 -6.42
CA GLU A 109 3.06 -8.89 -5.05
C GLU A 109 1.69 -8.86 -4.35
N ALA A 110 0.97 -7.74 -4.46
CA ALA A 110 -0.37 -7.59 -3.91
C ALA A 110 -1.34 -8.63 -4.52
N SER A 111 -1.28 -8.82 -5.84
CA SER A 111 -2.11 -9.75 -6.60
C SER A 111 -1.82 -11.20 -6.22
N GLU A 112 -0.55 -11.59 -6.14
CA GLU A 112 -0.16 -12.94 -5.71
C GLU A 112 -0.61 -13.23 -4.28
N LYS A 113 -0.38 -12.30 -3.35
CA LYS A 113 -0.83 -12.46 -1.97
C LYS A 113 -2.34 -12.55 -1.88
N ARG A 114 -3.07 -11.67 -2.58
CA ARG A 114 -4.54 -11.71 -2.65
C ARG A 114 -5.05 -13.03 -3.22
N LYS A 115 -4.43 -13.51 -4.29
CA LYS A 115 -4.77 -14.78 -4.94
C LYS A 115 -4.57 -15.96 -4.00
N SER A 116 -3.53 -15.95 -3.16
CA SER A 116 -3.32 -17.00 -2.16
C SER A 116 -4.52 -17.14 -1.21
N PHE A 117 -5.11 -16.02 -0.78
CA PHE A 117 -6.28 -16.03 0.11
C PHE A 117 -7.58 -16.41 -0.59
N LEU A 118 -7.70 -16.13 -1.89
CA LEU A 118 -8.88 -16.52 -2.68
C LEU A 118 -8.87 -18.01 -3.02
N ILE A 119 -7.69 -18.61 -3.22
CA ILE A 119 -7.54 -20.00 -3.64
C ILE A 119 -7.58 -20.99 -2.46
N SER A 120 -7.28 -20.55 -1.23
CA SER A 120 -7.36 -21.40 -0.03
C SER A 120 -8.76 -21.88 0.37
N LYS A 121 -9.74 -21.84 -0.54
CA LYS A 121 -11.00 -22.59 -0.46
C LYS A 121 -11.02 -23.67 -1.54
N ASN A 122 -10.36 -24.79 -1.27
CA ASN A 122 -10.66 -26.08 -1.88
C ASN A 122 -10.47 -27.17 -0.82
#